data_AF-A0A933RT40-F1
#
_entry.id   AF-A0A933RT40-F1
#
_cell.length_a   1.000
_cell.length_b   1.000
_cell.length_c   1.000
_cell.angle_alpha   90.00
_cell.angle_beta   90.00
_cell.angle_gamma   90.00
#
_symmetry.space_group_name_H-M   'P 1'
#
loop_
_entity.id
_entity.type
_entity.pdbx_description
1 polymer ?
#
loop_
_entity_poly.entity_id
_entity_poly.type
_entity_poly.pdbx_seq_one_letter_code
_entity_poly.pdbx_strand_id
1 'polypeptide(L)'
;MHPQYEMVHEICRVSGCESPATKRGWCGKHYYRWRSYGDPTRRTKYDPNEIIVRGDACYIGLYNMSGKLVSRTVIDAEDLPKVHGRKWGLGGDGYPRTGAKGPKLHQVILGCRGVDHIDGDKLNNRKANLRPCNQTQNLANARVGRNTSGLRGVSRQKNAWVAQISASGKNHYLGRFRDKNQAALAYNEAALQLFGPFARLNAVTTTEVA
;
A
#
# COMPACT_ATOMS: atom_id res chain seq x y z
N MET A 1 32.00 -23.04 -51.41
CA MET A 1 30.70 -22.62 -50.81
C MET A 1 30.54 -23.38 -49.50
N HIS A 2 30.70 -22.72 -48.35
CA HIS A 2 30.47 -23.36 -47.05
C HIS A 2 28.96 -23.37 -46.78
N PRO A 3 28.35 -24.53 -46.47
CA PRO A 3 26.95 -24.57 -46.09
C PRO A 3 26.78 -23.79 -44.78
N GLN A 4 25.94 -22.76 -44.80
CA GLN A 4 25.53 -22.05 -43.60
C GLN A 4 24.74 -23.03 -42.74
N TYR A 5 25.37 -23.55 -41.68
CA TYR A 5 24.70 -24.38 -40.70
C TYR A 5 23.79 -23.47 -39.87
N GLU A 6 22.52 -23.40 -40.27
CA GLU A 6 21.50 -22.66 -39.52
C GLU A 6 21.29 -23.39 -38.18
N MET A 7 21.94 -22.89 -37.13
CA MET A 7 21.76 -23.45 -35.78
C MET A 7 20.34 -23.13 -35.32
N VAL A 8 19.43 -24.08 -35.51
CA VAL A 8 18.08 -24.03 -34.94
C VAL A 8 18.23 -24.19 -33.44
N HIS A 9 18.36 -23.08 -32.72
CA HIS A 9 18.30 -23.12 -31.26
C HIS A 9 16.87 -23.50 -30.86
N GLU A 10 16.69 -24.73 -30.35
CA GLU A 10 15.41 -25.16 -29.80
C GLU A 10 14.88 -24.11 -28.81
N ILE A 11 13.62 -23.72 -28.93
CA ILE A 11 12.99 -22.78 -28.00
C ILE A 11 12.72 -23.50 -26.66
N CYS A 12 12.74 -22.76 -25.56
CA CYS A 12 12.43 -23.28 -24.23
C CYS A 12 11.06 -23.97 -24.18
N ARG A 13 11.00 -25.19 -23.63
CA ARG A 13 9.78 -26.01 -23.46
C ARG A 13 8.71 -25.44 -22.50
N VAL A 14 8.95 -24.29 -21.88
CA VAL A 14 7.97 -23.67 -20.98
C VAL A 14 7.05 -22.81 -21.83
N SER A 15 5.74 -23.06 -21.75
CA SER A 15 4.73 -22.30 -22.50
C SER A 15 4.89 -20.79 -22.30
N GLY A 16 4.88 -20.04 -23.41
CA GLY A 16 5.06 -18.59 -23.42
C GLY A 16 6.50 -18.10 -23.19
N CYS A 17 7.50 -18.99 -23.19
CA CYS A 17 8.91 -18.60 -23.14
C CYS A 17 9.55 -18.67 -24.52
N GLU A 18 9.97 -17.51 -25.04
CA GLU A 18 10.60 -17.40 -26.35
C GLU A 18 12.13 -17.49 -26.29
N SER A 19 12.70 -17.70 -25.08
CA SER A 19 14.14 -17.78 -24.91
C SER A 19 14.71 -19.10 -25.46
N PRO A 20 15.91 -19.09 -26.06
CA PRO A 20 16.60 -20.31 -26.49
C PRO A 20 16.79 -21.30 -25.33
N ALA A 21 16.54 -22.57 -25.62
CA ALA A 21 16.87 -23.66 -24.72
C ALA A 21 18.39 -23.85 -24.66
N THR A 22 18.91 -23.99 -23.44
CA THR A 22 20.35 -24.17 -23.19
C THR A 22 20.65 -25.53 -22.60
N LYS A 23 19.72 -26.11 -21.82
CA LYS A 23 19.94 -27.41 -21.16
C LYS A 23 18.61 -28.10 -20.87
N ARG A 24 18.52 -29.40 -21.20
CA ARG A 24 17.30 -30.23 -20.99
C ARG A 24 16.03 -29.64 -21.64
N GLY A 25 16.17 -28.91 -22.75
CA GLY A 25 15.06 -28.23 -23.42
C GLY A 25 14.53 -26.99 -22.70
N TRP A 26 15.23 -26.48 -21.70
CA TRP A 26 14.88 -25.23 -21.01
C TRP A 26 15.95 -24.16 -21.21
N CYS A 27 15.52 -22.89 -21.23
CA CYS A 27 16.44 -21.77 -21.14
C CYS A 27 17.15 -21.76 -19.77
N GLY A 28 18.25 -21.02 -19.64
CA GLY A 28 19.03 -20.97 -18.39
C GLY A 28 18.19 -20.61 -17.16
N LYS A 29 17.22 -19.70 -17.30
CA LYS A 29 16.29 -19.29 -16.24
C LYS A 29 15.40 -20.46 -15.77
N HIS A 30 14.78 -21.18 -16.69
CA HIS A 30 13.88 -22.29 -16.38
C HIS A 30 14.63 -23.54 -15.91
N TYR A 31 15.81 -23.80 -16.48
CA TYR A 31 16.71 -24.84 -15.99
C TYR A 31 17.17 -24.57 -14.55
N TYR A 32 17.54 -23.32 -14.23
CA TYR A 32 17.90 -22.94 -12.86
C TYR A 32 16.75 -23.18 -11.88
N ARG A 33 15.53 -22.77 -12.21
CA ARG A 33 14.36 -22.97 -11.35
C ARG A 33 14.06 -24.44 -11.11
N TRP A 34 14.10 -25.27 -12.16
CA TRP A 34 13.93 -26.72 -12.00
C TRP A 34 15.03 -27.31 -11.12
N ARG A 35 16.29 -26.94 -11.33
CA ARG A 35 17.42 -27.42 -10.52
C ARG A 35 17.28 -27.03 -9.04
N SER A 36 16.81 -25.82 -8.76
CA SER A 36 16.72 -25.29 -7.39
C SER A 36 15.44 -25.67 -6.66
N TYR A 37 14.33 -25.87 -7.38
CA TYR A 37 13.00 -25.97 -6.79
C TYR A 37 12.15 -27.14 -7.34
N GLY A 38 12.66 -27.92 -8.29
CA GLY A 38 11.93 -29.02 -8.94
C GLY A 38 10.90 -28.59 -9.99
N ASP A 39 10.63 -27.29 -10.13
CA ASP A 39 9.60 -26.74 -11.04
C ASP A 39 10.18 -25.60 -11.91
N PRO A 40 10.26 -25.77 -13.24
CA PRO A 40 10.78 -24.73 -14.14
C PRO A 40 9.87 -23.49 -14.21
N THR A 41 8.58 -23.62 -13.89
CA THR A 41 7.59 -22.53 -13.98
C THR A 41 7.50 -21.70 -12.70
N ARG A 42 8.08 -22.19 -11.60
CA ARG A 42 8.02 -21.54 -10.29
C ARG A 42 8.44 -20.08 -10.34
N ARG A 43 7.58 -19.19 -9.86
CA ARG A 43 7.89 -17.78 -9.66
C ARG A 43 8.95 -17.59 -8.57
N THR A 44 9.86 -16.67 -8.82
CA THR A 44 10.94 -16.28 -7.93
C THR A 44 10.89 -14.79 -7.60
N LYS A 45 11.70 -14.34 -6.64
CA LYS A 45 11.86 -12.92 -6.32
C LYS A 45 12.33 -12.06 -7.50
N TYR A 46 13.00 -12.67 -8.49
CA TYR A 46 13.54 -11.98 -9.66
C TYR A 46 12.50 -11.78 -10.78
N ASP A 47 11.37 -12.45 -10.71
CA ASP A 47 10.33 -12.29 -11.72
C ASP A 47 9.67 -10.92 -11.63
N PRO A 48 9.34 -10.27 -12.76
CA PRO A 48 8.66 -8.99 -12.75
C PRO A 48 7.29 -9.10 -12.05
N ASN A 49 6.81 -7.97 -11.54
CA ASN A 49 5.44 -7.91 -11.03
C ASN A 49 4.45 -8.12 -12.18
N GLU A 50 3.39 -8.90 -11.94
CA GLU A 50 2.23 -8.96 -12.84
C GLU A 50 1.54 -7.61 -12.83
N ILE A 51 1.25 -7.06 -14.01
CA ILE A 51 0.55 -5.80 -14.18
C ILE A 51 -0.68 -6.07 -15.04
N ILE A 52 -1.86 -5.73 -14.51
CA ILE A 52 -3.13 -5.87 -15.21
C ILE A 52 -3.69 -4.46 -15.41
N VAL A 53 -3.84 -4.04 -16.66
CA VAL A 53 -4.50 -2.78 -17.01
C VAL A 53 -6.00 -3.03 -17.20
N ARG A 54 -6.85 -2.24 -16.56
CA ARG A 54 -8.31 -2.27 -16.73
C ARG A 54 -8.84 -0.84 -16.79
N GLY A 55 -9.19 -0.39 -17.99
CA GLY A 55 -9.65 0.99 -18.21
C GLY A 55 -8.57 1.99 -17.78
N ASP A 56 -8.94 2.86 -16.83
CA ASP A 56 -8.08 3.93 -16.31
C ASP A 56 -7.18 3.50 -15.14
N ALA A 57 -7.19 2.22 -14.76
CA ALA A 57 -6.46 1.71 -13.61
C ALA A 57 -5.49 0.58 -13.98
N CYS A 58 -4.37 0.51 -13.26
CA CYS A 58 -3.40 -0.58 -13.30
C CYS A 58 -3.31 -1.28 -11.95
N TYR A 59 -3.34 -2.60 -11.96
CA TYR A 59 -3.20 -3.46 -10.78
C TYR A 59 -1.85 -4.15 -10.81
N ILE A 60 -1.02 -3.92 -9.80
CA ILE A 60 0.32 -4.48 -9.68
C ILE A 60 0.31 -5.58 -8.61
N GLY A 61 0.64 -6.81 -9.01
CA GLY A 61 0.77 -7.94 -8.09
C GLY A 61 1.99 -7.78 -7.19
N LEU A 62 1.79 -7.88 -5.88
CA LEU A 62 2.83 -7.84 -4.85
C LEU A 62 3.05 -9.26 -4.33
N TYR A 63 4.31 -9.70 -4.31
CA TYR A 63 4.66 -11.08 -3.98
C TYR A 63 5.71 -11.11 -2.89
N ASN A 64 5.68 -12.14 -2.07
CA ASN A 64 6.69 -12.35 -1.04
C ASN A 64 7.96 -13.03 -1.61
N MET A 65 8.93 -13.29 -0.73
CA MET A 65 10.21 -13.91 -1.08
C MET A 65 10.08 -15.34 -1.62
N SER A 66 9.01 -16.07 -1.29
CA SER A 66 8.76 -17.42 -1.81
C SER A 66 8.09 -17.42 -3.18
N GLY A 67 7.73 -16.25 -3.71
CA GLY A 67 7.06 -16.09 -5.01
C GLY A 67 5.53 -16.13 -4.93
N LYS A 68 4.93 -16.21 -3.73
CA LYS A 68 3.48 -16.21 -3.53
C LYS A 68 2.92 -14.78 -3.61
N LEU A 69 1.82 -14.61 -4.33
CA LEU A 69 1.06 -13.35 -4.36
C LEU A 69 0.50 -13.07 -2.96
N VAL A 70 0.83 -11.91 -2.39
CA VAL A 70 0.37 -11.48 -1.07
C VAL A 70 -0.70 -10.39 -1.15
N SER A 71 -0.64 -9.53 -2.17
CA SER A 71 -1.62 -8.46 -2.36
C SER A 71 -1.55 -7.90 -3.78
N ARG A 72 -2.49 -7.01 -4.13
CA ARG A 72 -2.45 -6.16 -5.32
C ARG A 72 -2.58 -4.71 -4.90
N THR A 73 -1.78 -3.84 -5.50
CA THR A 73 -1.91 -2.38 -5.38
C THR A 73 -2.48 -1.81 -6.66
N VAL A 74 -3.30 -0.77 -6.56
CA VAL A 74 -3.89 -0.07 -7.70
C VAL A 74 -3.25 1.30 -7.88
N ILE A 75 -3.07 1.73 -9.13
CA ILE A 75 -2.60 3.06 -9.55
C ILE A 75 -3.43 3.51 -10.76
N ASP A 76 -3.34 4.78 -11.13
CA ASP A 76 -3.86 5.24 -12.42
C ASP A 76 -3.01 4.69 -13.57
N ALA A 77 -3.66 4.34 -14.69
CA ALA A 77 -2.99 3.74 -15.84
C ALA A 77 -1.94 4.68 -16.44
N GLU A 78 -2.18 5.99 -16.42
CA GLU A 78 -1.24 7.01 -16.86
C GLU A 78 0.07 7.07 -16.04
N ASP A 79 0.08 6.55 -14.82
CA ASP A 79 1.29 6.51 -13.97
C ASP A 79 2.11 5.23 -14.17
N LEU A 80 1.64 4.29 -14.99
CA LEU A 80 2.38 3.06 -15.30
C LEU A 80 3.82 3.34 -15.76
N PRO A 81 4.12 4.32 -16.64
CA PRO A 81 5.50 4.63 -17.04
C PRO A 81 6.42 5.04 -15.88
N LYS A 82 5.89 5.63 -14.80
CA LYS A 82 6.69 6.02 -13.62
C LYS A 82 7.13 4.83 -12.78
N VAL A 83 6.37 3.73 -12.84
CA VAL A 83 6.53 2.58 -11.93
C VAL A 83 7.03 1.33 -12.65
N HIS A 84 6.89 1.27 -13.97
CA HIS A 84 7.36 0.18 -14.81
C HIS A 84 8.89 0.01 -14.71
N GLY A 85 9.37 -1.23 -14.89
CA GLY A 85 10.80 -1.57 -14.78
C GLY A 85 11.34 -1.67 -13.34
N ARG A 86 10.53 -1.34 -12.32
CA ARG A 86 10.91 -1.48 -10.90
C ARG A 86 10.27 -2.72 -10.28
N LYS A 87 11.01 -3.35 -9.37
CA LYS A 87 10.49 -4.45 -8.54
C LYS A 87 9.76 -3.90 -7.32
N TRP A 88 8.47 -4.18 -7.23
CA TRP A 88 7.61 -3.78 -6.11
C TRP A 88 7.34 -4.95 -5.17
N GLY A 89 7.46 -4.70 -3.87
CA GLY A 89 7.10 -5.63 -2.81
C GLY A 89 6.35 -4.91 -1.69
N LEU A 90 5.67 -5.66 -0.84
CA LEU A 90 4.96 -5.11 0.32
C LEU A 90 5.93 -5.00 1.50
N GLY A 91 6.14 -3.78 2.00
CA GLY A 91 6.92 -3.53 3.21
C GLY A 91 6.20 -3.99 4.48
N GLY A 92 6.95 -4.18 5.57
CA GLY A 92 6.37 -4.50 6.89
C GLY A 92 5.48 -3.37 7.45
N ASP A 93 5.64 -2.15 6.95
CA ASP A 93 4.77 -1.01 7.22
C ASP A 93 3.50 -0.98 6.34
N GLY A 94 3.29 -2.00 5.51
CA GLY A 94 2.12 -2.17 4.64
C GLY A 94 2.16 -1.36 3.34
N TYR A 95 3.27 -0.68 3.03
CA TYR A 95 3.39 0.10 1.80
C TYR A 95 4.05 -0.70 0.68
N PRO A 96 3.52 -0.64 -0.55
CA PRO A 96 4.25 -1.08 -1.73
C PRO A 96 5.52 -0.24 -1.91
N ARG A 97 6.66 -0.89 -2.12
CA ARG A 97 7.96 -0.21 -2.23
C ARG A 97 9.00 -1.02 -2.99
N THR A 98 10.08 -0.35 -3.39
CA THR A 98 11.24 -0.99 -4.01
C THR A 98 12.26 -1.41 -2.94
N GLY A 99 12.39 -2.71 -2.67
CA GLY A 99 13.34 -3.24 -1.68
C GLY A 99 13.10 -2.76 -0.23
N ALA A 100 13.99 -3.14 0.68
CA ALA A 100 13.80 -2.90 2.12
C ALA A 100 14.02 -1.44 2.57
N LYS A 101 14.68 -0.61 1.76
CA LYS A 101 14.95 0.82 2.07
C LYS A 101 14.61 1.78 0.93
N GLY A 102 14.09 1.30 -0.20
CA GLY A 102 13.79 2.17 -1.33
C GLY A 102 12.45 2.91 -1.21
N PRO A 103 12.16 3.79 -2.17
CA PRO A 103 10.97 4.64 -2.15
C PRO A 103 9.67 3.83 -2.14
N LYS A 104 8.64 4.42 -1.51
CA LYS A 104 7.28 3.88 -1.52
C LYS A 104 6.59 4.25 -2.85
N LEU A 105 5.64 3.42 -3.27
CA LEU A 105 4.95 3.57 -4.56
C LEU A 105 4.26 4.93 -4.69
N HIS A 106 3.44 5.33 -3.70
CA HIS A 106 2.79 6.65 -3.69
C HIS A 106 3.77 7.82 -3.80
N GLN A 107 4.98 7.69 -3.22
CA GLN A 107 6.00 8.75 -3.28
C GLN A 107 6.55 8.90 -4.69
N VAL A 108 6.70 7.79 -5.42
CA VAL A 108 7.13 7.81 -6.82
C VAL A 108 6.04 8.38 -7.71
N ILE A 109 4.78 8.04 -7.47
CA ILE A 109 3.64 8.54 -8.26
C ILE A 109 3.48 10.05 -8.14
N LEU A 110 3.50 10.56 -6.90
CA LEU A 110 3.28 11.98 -6.60
C LEU A 110 4.58 12.81 -6.66
N GLY A 111 5.75 12.16 -6.65
CA GLY A 111 7.05 12.83 -6.73
C GLY A 111 7.51 13.50 -5.43
N CYS A 112 6.93 13.17 -4.27
CA CYS A 112 7.31 13.75 -2.98
C CYS A 112 7.28 12.73 -1.83
N ARG A 113 7.92 13.05 -0.70
CA ARG A 113 8.06 12.12 0.45
C ARG A 113 6.84 12.08 1.37
N GLY A 114 6.22 13.23 1.61
CA GLY A 114 5.08 13.39 2.52
C GLY A 114 3.78 13.24 1.74
N VAL A 115 3.25 12.02 1.67
CA VAL A 115 2.00 11.71 0.98
C VAL A 115 1.10 10.92 1.92
N ASP A 116 -0.14 11.35 2.01
CA ASP A 116 -1.22 10.70 2.75
C ASP A 116 -2.18 10.02 1.77
N HIS A 117 -2.77 8.90 2.22
CA HIS A 117 -3.84 8.19 1.53
C HIS A 117 -5.17 8.65 2.11
N ILE A 118 -6.01 9.32 1.32
CA ILE A 118 -7.27 9.91 1.78
C ILE A 118 -8.16 8.86 2.47
N ASP A 119 -8.30 7.67 1.88
CA ASP A 119 -9.05 6.55 2.47
C ASP A 119 -8.30 5.80 3.59
N GLY A 120 -6.98 6.00 3.70
CA GLY A 120 -6.08 5.25 4.59
C GLY A 120 -5.79 3.82 4.15
N ASP A 121 -6.11 3.44 2.91
CA ASP A 121 -5.67 2.21 2.25
C ASP A 121 -4.35 2.44 1.50
N LYS A 122 -3.28 1.85 2.03
CA LYS A 122 -1.92 1.95 1.50
C LYS A 122 -1.75 1.27 0.13
N LEU A 123 -2.72 0.44 -0.28
CA LEU A 123 -2.73 -0.26 -1.56
C LEU A 123 -3.51 0.51 -2.64
N ASN A 124 -4.30 1.52 -2.26
CA ASN A 124 -4.96 2.41 -3.20
C ASN A 124 -4.06 3.60 -3.53
N ASN A 125 -3.18 3.43 -4.52
CA ASN A 125 -2.19 4.44 -4.90
C ASN A 125 -2.64 5.23 -6.15
N ARG A 126 -3.95 5.33 -6.41
CA ARG A 126 -4.50 6.26 -7.42
C ARG A 126 -4.33 7.70 -6.95
N LYS A 127 -3.96 8.62 -7.85
CA LYS A 127 -3.76 10.05 -7.59
C LYS A 127 -4.94 10.69 -6.87
N ALA A 128 -6.17 10.35 -7.24
CA ALA A 128 -7.38 10.85 -6.57
C ALA A 128 -7.46 10.48 -5.08
N ASN A 129 -6.71 9.45 -4.64
CA ASN A 129 -6.60 9.03 -3.24
C ASN A 129 -5.31 9.51 -2.55
N LEU A 130 -4.42 10.22 -3.25
CA LEU A 130 -3.14 10.67 -2.72
C LEU A 130 -3.14 12.19 -2.55
N ARG A 131 -2.53 12.68 -1.46
CA ARG A 131 -2.35 14.12 -1.24
C ARG A 131 -1.04 14.42 -0.52
N PRO A 132 -0.35 15.53 -0.84
CA PRO A 132 0.79 15.98 -0.06
C PRO A 132 0.38 16.25 1.40
N CYS A 133 1.21 15.86 2.35
CA CYS A 133 0.94 16.07 3.77
C CYS A 133 2.22 16.29 4.58
N ASN A 134 2.09 17.00 5.69
CA ASN A 134 3.08 16.95 6.77
C ASN A 134 2.80 15.77 7.74
N GLN A 135 3.71 15.56 8.69
CA GLN A 135 3.60 14.46 9.66
C GLN A 135 2.33 14.57 10.53
N THR A 136 1.99 15.78 10.99
CA THR A 136 0.81 16.02 11.82
C THR A 136 -0.49 15.71 11.07
N GLN A 137 -0.59 16.14 9.81
CA GLN A 137 -1.72 15.86 8.92
C GLN A 137 -1.88 14.36 8.66
N ASN A 138 -0.79 13.65 8.35
CA ASN A 138 -0.82 12.20 8.16
C ASN A 138 -1.26 11.45 9.44
N LEU A 139 -0.81 11.91 10.61
CA LEU A 139 -1.23 11.33 11.90
C LEU A 139 -2.70 11.63 12.23
N ALA A 140 -3.21 12.81 11.85
CA ALA A 140 -4.62 13.16 11.98
C ALA A 140 -5.51 12.21 11.17
N ASN A 141 -5.05 11.78 9.99
CA ASN A 141 -5.75 10.81 9.15
C ASN A 141 -5.50 9.35 9.57
N ALA A 142 -4.58 9.04 10.48
CA ALA A 142 -4.29 7.66 10.83
C ALA A 142 -5.53 6.91 11.39
N ARG A 143 -5.57 5.58 11.23
CA ARG A 143 -6.60 4.76 11.88
C ARG A 143 -6.47 4.85 13.40
N VAL A 144 -7.56 4.66 14.14
CA VAL A 144 -7.50 4.54 15.59
C VAL A 144 -6.77 3.23 15.94
N GLY A 145 -5.76 3.32 16.80
CA GLY A 145 -5.08 2.13 17.33
C GLY A 145 -5.96 1.38 18.33
N ARG A 146 -5.45 0.28 18.89
CA ARG A 146 -6.14 -0.40 19.99
C ARG A 146 -6.14 0.52 21.21
N ASN A 147 -7.31 0.99 21.62
CA ASN A 147 -7.51 1.76 22.84
C ASN A 147 -8.79 1.30 23.56
N THR A 148 -8.99 1.75 24.80
CA THR A 148 -10.10 1.29 25.65
C THR A 148 -11.47 1.78 25.19
N SER A 149 -11.53 2.88 24.46
CA SER A 149 -12.78 3.45 23.94
C SER A 149 -13.14 2.94 22.54
N GLY A 150 -12.20 2.44 21.75
CA GLY A 150 -12.36 2.27 20.30
C GLY A 150 -12.55 3.57 19.53
N LEU A 151 -12.47 4.74 20.19
CA LEU A 151 -12.72 6.05 19.61
C LEU A 151 -11.47 6.91 19.73
N ARG A 152 -11.18 7.68 18.68
CA ARG A 152 -10.02 8.56 18.60
C ARG A 152 -10.21 9.75 19.55
N GLY A 153 -9.17 10.05 20.32
CA GLY A 153 -9.14 11.16 21.28
C GLY A 153 -10.06 10.98 22.50
N VAL A 154 -10.73 9.84 22.66
CA VAL A 154 -11.66 9.59 23.77
C VAL A 154 -11.09 8.54 24.71
N SER A 155 -11.10 8.82 26.00
CA SER A 155 -10.67 7.88 27.04
C SER A 155 -11.61 7.91 28.24
N ARG A 156 -11.71 6.80 28.98
CA ARG A 156 -12.45 6.75 30.25
C ARG A 156 -11.54 7.24 31.38
N GLN A 157 -12.01 8.21 32.17
CA GLN A 157 -11.36 8.65 33.39
C GLN A 157 -12.36 8.68 34.55
N LYS A 158 -12.11 7.86 35.59
CA LYS A 158 -13.03 7.66 36.71
C LYS A 158 -14.46 7.41 36.18
N ASN A 159 -15.38 8.32 36.48
CA ASN A 159 -16.80 8.23 36.15
C ASN A 159 -17.20 9.06 34.92
N ALA A 160 -16.28 9.33 33.98
CA ALA A 160 -16.58 10.11 32.78
C ALA A 160 -15.71 9.75 31.57
N TRP A 161 -16.14 10.24 30.42
CA TRP A 161 -15.42 10.20 29.16
C TRP A 161 -14.72 11.55 28.92
N VAL A 162 -13.43 11.52 28.66
CA VAL A 162 -12.62 12.70 28.40
C VAL A 162 -12.24 12.72 26.93
N ALA A 163 -12.45 13.86 26.28
CA ALA A 163 -12.05 14.12 24.91
C ALA A 163 -10.79 15.01 24.90
N GLN A 164 -9.79 14.61 24.13
CA GLN A 164 -8.52 15.33 23.97
C GLN A 164 -8.00 15.19 22.54
N ILE A 165 -7.23 16.18 22.08
CA ILE A 165 -6.63 16.21 20.75
C ILE A 165 -5.21 16.78 20.80
N SER A 166 -4.27 16.11 20.15
CA SER A 166 -2.90 16.61 20.03
C SER A 166 -2.72 17.40 18.74
N ALA A 167 -2.39 18.69 18.84
CA ALA A 167 -2.10 19.56 17.71
C ALA A 167 -0.96 20.51 18.04
N SER A 168 -0.08 20.78 17.07
CA SER A 168 1.08 21.67 17.22
C SER A 168 1.99 21.29 18.43
N GLY A 169 2.18 19.99 18.65
CA GLY A 169 3.01 19.46 19.74
C GLY A 169 2.39 19.55 21.14
N LYS A 170 1.14 20.03 21.28
CA LYS A 170 0.43 20.16 22.55
C LYS A 170 -0.83 19.32 22.57
N ASN A 171 -1.18 18.78 23.74
CA ASN A 171 -2.44 18.08 23.97
C ASN A 171 -3.48 19.09 24.48
N HIS A 172 -4.60 19.20 23.77
CA HIS A 172 -5.71 20.10 24.09
C HIS A 172 -6.83 19.31 24.74
N TYR A 173 -7.32 19.79 25.89
CA TYR A 173 -8.48 19.22 26.56
C TYR A 173 -9.75 19.81 25.96
N LEU A 174 -10.61 18.92 25.44
CA LEU A 174 -11.85 19.31 24.75
C LEU A 174 -13.07 19.20 25.66
N GLY A 175 -12.94 18.55 26.81
CA GLY A 175 -14.01 18.43 27.80
C GLY A 175 -14.13 17.06 28.43
N ARG A 176 -15.07 16.98 29.36
CA ARG A 176 -15.45 15.76 30.10
C ARG A 176 -16.96 15.58 29.98
N PHE A 177 -17.36 14.39 29.56
CA PHE A 177 -18.71 14.06 29.17
C PHE A 177 -19.18 12.82 29.93
N ARG A 178 -20.49 12.74 30.19
CA ARG A 178 -21.10 11.52 30.74
C ARG A 178 -21.26 10.44 29.68
N ASP A 179 -21.55 10.87 28.46
CA ASP A 179 -21.71 10.00 27.31
C ASP A 179 -20.43 9.93 26.46
N LYS A 180 -20.18 8.73 25.93
CA LYS A 180 -18.99 8.43 25.13
C LYS A 180 -19.06 9.04 23.73
N ASN A 181 -20.26 9.07 23.13
CA ASN A 181 -20.46 9.62 21.79
C ASN A 181 -20.38 11.15 21.81
N GLN A 182 -20.87 11.82 22.86
CA GLN A 182 -20.66 13.26 23.06
C GLN A 182 -19.17 13.64 23.11
N ALA A 183 -18.35 12.87 23.83
CA ALA A 183 -16.90 13.08 23.83
C ALA A 183 -16.29 12.89 22.43
N ALA A 184 -16.79 11.93 21.66
CA ALA A 184 -16.33 11.68 20.29
C ALA A 184 -16.78 12.77 19.30
N LEU A 185 -17.97 13.36 19.49
CA LEU A 185 -18.45 14.51 18.72
C LEU A 185 -17.60 15.76 18.99
N ALA A 186 -17.29 16.04 20.26
CA ALA A 186 -16.37 17.13 20.62
C ALA A 186 -14.98 16.94 20.00
N TYR A 187 -14.47 15.69 19.94
CA TYR A 187 -13.26 15.38 19.20
C TYR A 187 -13.40 15.65 17.70
N ASN A 188 -14.51 15.24 17.07
CA ASN A 188 -14.74 15.42 15.64
C ASN A 188 -14.76 16.90 15.26
N GLU A 189 -15.44 17.73 16.04
CA GLU A 189 -15.49 19.18 15.85
C GLU A 189 -14.09 19.80 15.90
N ALA A 190 -13.33 19.51 16.96
CA ALA A 190 -11.97 20.01 17.10
C ALA A 190 -11.03 19.49 15.98
N ALA A 191 -11.20 18.23 15.56
CA ALA A 191 -10.40 17.64 14.50
C ALA A 191 -10.67 18.33 13.14
N LEU A 192 -11.93 18.66 12.83
CA LEU A 192 -12.29 19.43 11.63
C LEU A 192 -11.68 20.83 11.67
N GLN A 193 -11.75 21.52 12.80
CA GLN A 193 -11.17 22.85 12.95
C GLN A 193 -9.63 22.85 12.80
N LEU A 194 -8.95 21.84 13.37
CA LEU A 194 -7.49 21.80 13.43
C LEU A 194 -6.84 21.16 12.20
N PHE A 195 -7.48 20.17 11.58
CA PHE A 195 -6.89 19.36 10.51
C PHE A 195 -7.68 19.38 9.20
N GLY A 196 -8.90 19.94 9.20
CA GLY A 196 -9.76 20.03 8.04
C GLY A 196 -9.91 18.69 7.31
N PRO A 197 -9.56 18.61 6.02
CA PRO A 197 -9.74 17.39 5.23
C PRO A 197 -8.86 16.22 5.69
N PHE A 198 -7.84 16.46 6.52
CA PHE A 198 -6.99 15.41 7.08
C PHE A 198 -7.57 14.75 8.33
N ALA A 199 -8.66 15.28 8.89
CA ALA A 199 -9.27 14.76 10.09
C ALA A 199 -9.92 13.39 9.85
N ARG A 200 -9.45 12.34 10.54
CA ARG A 200 -10.22 11.09 10.65
C ARG A 200 -11.23 11.20 11.80
N LEU A 201 -12.50 11.25 11.44
CA LEU A 201 -13.60 11.38 12.39
C LEU A 201 -14.03 10.03 12.98
N ASN A 202 -14.55 10.08 14.20
CA ASN A 202 -15.25 8.98 14.84
C ASN A 202 -16.64 8.80 14.19
N ALA A 203 -17.00 7.56 13.85
CA ALA A 203 -18.32 7.21 13.34
C ALA A 203 -19.32 7.06 14.50
N VAL A 204 -19.87 8.18 14.97
CA VAL A 204 -20.87 8.24 16.05
C VAL A 204 -22.06 9.08 15.61
N THR A 205 -23.26 8.69 16.01
CA THR A 205 -24.50 9.45 15.78
C THR A 205 -24.82 10.32 16.99
N THR A 206 -25.34 11.51 16.74
CA THR A 206 -25.96 12.33 17.79
C THR A 206 -27.25 11.62 18.20
N THR A 207 -27.33 11.18 19.45
CA THR A 207 -28.64 10.83 20.03
C THR A 207 -29.31 12.16 20.35
N GLU A 208 -30.10 12.69 19.42
CA GLU A 208 -31.00 13.79 19.74
C GLU A 208 -32.01 13.25 20.76
N VAL A 209 -31.95 13.80 21.98
CA VAL A 209 -32.99 13.61 22.97
C VAL A 209 -34.16 14.47 22.48
N ALA A 210 -35.23 13.80 22.06
CA ALA A 210 -36.50 14.40 21.70
C ALA A 210 -37.14 15.14 22.89
#